data_AF-A0A7K3KQT1-F1
#
_entry.id   AF-A0A7K3KQT1-F1
#
_cell.length_a   1.000
_cell.length_b   1.000
_cell.length_c   1.000
_cell.angle_alpha   90.00
_cell.angle_beta   90.00
_cell.angle_gamma   90.00
#
_symmetry.space_group_name_H-M   'P 1'
#
loop_
_entity.id
_entity.type
_entity.pdbx_description
1 polymer ?
#
loop_
_entity_poly.entity_id
_entity_poly.type
_entity_poly.pdbx_seq_one_letter_code
_entity_poly.pdbx_strand_id
1 'polypeptide(L)'
;EVDTAGWAETWEELSGRIMSGFSDMATEAEAAGAKNIVIVSHGMTIASYIKMLRPDKERPHNLDNGSVTHLTFENGKFEVGDIGSMEYRKLGAEIVKNAKKN
;
A
#
# COMPACT_ATOMS: atom_id res chain seq x y z
N GLU A 1 -9.74 26.08 -1.39
CA GLU A 1 -9.17 25.45 -2.59
C GLU A 1 -8.01 26.31 -3.12
N VAL A 2 -6.94 25.68 -3.63
CA VAL A 2 -5.71 26.39 -4.06
C VAL A 2 -5.29 26.04 -5.49
N ASP A 3 -6.00 25.13 -6.18
CA ASP A 3 -5.75 24.88 -7.60
C ASP A 3 -6.70 25.70 -8.47
N THR A 4 -6.22 26.87 -8.90
CA THR A 4 -6.96 27.78 -9.79
C THR A 4 -6.90 27.36 -11.27
N ALA A 5 -6.11 26.34 -11.63
CA ALA A 5 -5.94 25.85 -13.00
C ALA A 5 -6.69 24.54 -13.29
N GLY A 6 -7.15 23.83 -12.24
CA GLY A 6 -7.88 22.56 -12.36
C GLY A 6 -7.02 21.42 -12.91
N TRP A 7 -5.73 21.44 -12.61
CA TRP A 7 -4.76 20.44 -13.06
C TRP A 7 -4.61 19.27 -12.08
N ALA A 8 -4.97 19.48 -10.81
CA ALA A 8 -5.05 18.43 -9.82
C ALA A 8 -6.35 17.63 -10.00
N GLU A 9 -6.24 16.30 -10.01
CA GLU A 9 -7.40 15.40 -9.90
C GLU A 9 -8.20 15.76 -8.64
N THR A 10 -9.53 15.65 -8.74
CA THR A 10 -10.40 15.77 -7.57
C THR A 10 -10.17 14.62 -6.58
N TRP A 11 -10.58 14.82 -5.33
CA TRP A 11 -10.51 13.74 -4.34
C TRP A 11 -11.41 12.55 -4.72
N GLU A 12 -12.59 12.79 -5.28
CA GLU A 12 -13.45 11.70 -5.77
C GLU A 12 -12.77 10.87 -6.87
N GLU A 13 -12.16 11.51 -7.86
CA GLU A 13 -11.47 10.81 -8.96
C GLU A 13 -10.26 10.02 -8.45
N LEU A 14 -9.44 10.65 -7.60
CA LEU A 14 -8.25 10.03 -7.03
C LEU A 14 -8.62 8.83 -6.14
N SER A 15 -9.58 9.02 -5.21
CA SER A 15 -10.01 7.95 -4.30
C SER A 15 -10.64 6.78 -5.05
N GLY A 16 -11.46 7.06 -6.07
CA GLY A 16 -12.04 6.05 -6.95
C GLY A 16 -10.98 5.21 -7.65
N ARG A 17 -10.01 5.86 -8.30
CA ARG A 17 -8.92 5.18 -9.01
C ARG A 17 -8.02 4.36 -8.08
N ILE A 18 -7.76 4.83 -6.86
CA ILE A 18 -7.01 4.07 -5.86
C ILE A 18 -7.80 2.83 -5.43
N MET A 19 -9.10 2.98 -5.13
CA MET A 19 -9.92 1.86 -4.66
C MET A 19 -10.08 0.78 -5.73
N SER A 20 -10.38 1.17 -6.98
CA SER A 20 -10.51 0.22 -8.08
C SER A 20 -9.18 -0.45 -8.38
N GLY A 21 -8.08 0.31 -8.47
CA GLY A 21 -6.78 -0.25 -8.80
C GLY A 21 -6.31 -1.34 -7.83
N PHE A 22 -6.47 -1.13 -6.51
CA PHE A 22 -6.13 -2.16 -5.53
C PHE A 22 -7.06 -3.38 -5.61
N SER A 23 -8.37 -3.16 -5.79
CA SER A 23 -9.36 -4.24 -5.84
C SER A 23 -9.20 -5.09 -7.11
N ASP A 24 -8.93 -4.46 -8.25
CA ASP A 24 -8.71 -5.13 -9.53
C ASP A 24 -7.45 -6.01 -9.46
N MET A 25 -6.33 -5.46 -8.97
CA MET A 25 -5.08 -6.22 -8.80
C MET A 25 -5.25 -7.42 -7.86
N ALA A 26 -5.97 -7.27 -6.74
CA ALA A 26 -6.18 -8.36 -5.81
C ALA A 26 -7.13 -9.43 -6.35
N THR A 27 -8.20 -9.02 -7.05
CA THR A 27 -9.15 -9.94 -7.67
C THR A 27 -8.51 -10.72 -8.82
N GLU A 28 -7.71 -10.06 -9.66
CA GLU A 28 -6.95 -10.71 -10.73
C GLU A 28 -5.93 -11.72 -10.16
N ALA A 29 -5.22 -11.34 -9.09
CA ALA A 29 -4.28 -12.23 -8.42
C ALA A 29 -4.97 -13.45 -7.79
N GLU A 30 -6.11 -13.26 -7.12
CA GLU A 30 -6.91 -14.34 -6.55
C GLU A 30 -7.41 -15.29 -7.65
N ALA A 31 -7.92 -14.76 -8.77
CA ALA A 31 -8.35 -15.53 -9.92
C ALA A 31 -7.21 -16.32 -10.59
N ALA A 32 -5.99 -15.78 -10.56
CA ALA A 32 -4.78 -16.47 -11.02
C ALA A 32 -4.22 -17.50 -10.01
N GLY A 33 -4.83 -17.63 -8.82
CA GLY A 33 -4.36 -18.52 -7.75
C GLY A 33 -3.08 -18.04 -7.06
N ALA A 34 -2.73 -16.76 -7.19
CA ALA A 34 -1.58 -16.18 -6.51
C ALA A 34 -1.84 -16.07 -5.00
N LYS A 35 -0.90 -16.55 -4.18
CA LYS A 35 -1.00 -16.47 -2.71
C LYS A 35 -0.52 -15.12 -2.15
N ASN A 36 0.40 -14.48 -2.85
CA ASN A 36 1.01 -13.21 -2.45
C ASN A 36 1.27 -12.37 -3.70
N ILE A 37 1.05 -11.07 -3.60
CA ILE A 37 1.42 -10.08 -4.60
C ILE A 37 2.19 -8.94 -3.95
N VAL A 38 2.98 -8.22 -4.75
CA VAL A 38 3.70 -7.03 -4.30
C VAL A 38 3.23 -5.85 -5.14
N ILE A 39 2.68 -4.84 -4.46
CA ILE A 39 2.25 -3.58 -5.08
C ILE A 39 3.22 -2.49 -4.65
N VAL A 40 3.87 -1.85 -5.61
CA VAL A 40 4.79 -0.72 -5.36
C VAL A 40 4.06 0.57 -5.65
N SER A 41 4.03 1.48 -4.66
CA SER A 41 3.31 2.76 -4.77
C SER A 41 3.98 3.87 -3.96
N HIS A 42 3.34 5.02 -3.90
CA HIS A 42 3.80 6.20 -3.16
C HIS A 42 3.17 6.26 -1.77
N GLY A 43 3.88 6.89 -0.82
CA GLY A 43 3.41 7.00 0.57
C GLY A 43 2.04 7.65 0.70
N MET A 44 1.73 8.68 -0.12
CA MET A 44 0.40 9.31 -0.13
C MET A 44 -0.69 8.33 -0.57
N THR A 45 -0.46 7.56 -1.62
CA THR A 45 -1.41 6.56 -2.14
C THR A 45 -1.69 5.49 -1.09
N ILE A 46 -0.65 4.94 -0.47
CA ILE A 46 -0.77 3.92 0.58
C ILE A 46 -1.55 4.50 1.78
N ALA A 47 -1.15 5.68 2.27
CA ALA A 47 -1.82 6.32 3.40
C ALA A 47 -3.30 6.62 3.13
N SER A 48 -3.62 7.13 1.94
CA SER A 48 -5.00 7.39 1.52
C SER A 48 -5.80 6.09 1.44
N TYR A 49 -5.24 5.03 0.87
CA TYR A 49 -5.90 3.73 0.80
C TYR A 49 -6.22 3.16 2.18
N ILE A 50 -5.26 3.18 3.11
CA ILE A 50 -5.49 2.75 4.49
C ILE A 50 -6.57 3.59 5.18
N LYS A 51 -6.60 4.91 4.95
CA LYS A 51 -7.65 5.78 5.50
C LYS A 51 -9.03 5.45 4.92
N MET A 52 -9.13 5.08 3.65
CA MET A 52 -10.38 4.64 3.05
C MET A 52 -10.86 3.30 3.62
N LEU A 53 -9.95 2.36 3.88
CA LEU A 53 -10.28 1.08 4.50
C LEU A 53 -10.65 1.20 6.00
N ARG A 54 -10.11 2.20 6.69
CA ARG A 54 -10.34 2.46 8.13
C ARG A 54 -10.75 3.91 8.36
N PRO A 55 -11.98 4.31 7.97
CA PRO A 55 -12.42 5.70 8.02
C PRO A 55 -12.49 6.26 9.45
N ASP A 56 -12.61 5.40 10.46
CA ASP A 56 -12.62 5.74 11.89
C ASP A 56 -11.23 6.00 12.47
N LYS A 57 -10.15 5.60 11.78
CA LYS A 57 -8.77 5.75 12.24
C LYS A 57 -8.10 6.99 11.64
N GLU A 58 -7.08 7.49 12.32
CA GLU A 58 -6.20 8.50 11.74
C GLU A 58 -5.48 7.94 10.51
N ARG A 59 -5.24 8.82 9.54
CA ARG A 59 -4.47 8.46 8.35
C ARG A 59 -3.01 8.23 8.76
N PRO A 60 -2.36 7.15 8.30
CA PRO A 60 -0.93 6.98 8.52
C PRO A 60 -0.14 8.16 7.94
N HIS A 61 0.82 8.66 8.71
CA HIS A 61 1.72 9.73 8.30
C HIS A 61 3.17 9.21 8.26
N ASN A 62 4.02 9.83 7.43
CA ASN A 62 5.46 9.58 7.38
C ASN A 62 5.85 8.10 7.14
N LEU A 63 5.22 7.44 6.16
CA LEU A 63 5.67 6.12 5.71
C LEU A 63 7.08 6.24 5.12
N ASP A 64 8.04 5.55 5.72
CA ASP A 64 9.43 5.56 5.26
C ASP A 64 9.59 4.90 3.89
N ASN A 65 10.53 5.39 3.10
CA ASN A 65 10.88 4.77 1.83
C ASN A 65 11.42 3.35 2.05
N GLY A 66 10.85 2.40 1.30
CA GLY A 66 11.15 0.98 1.45
C GLY A 66 10.45 0.31 2.64
N SER A 67 9.50 1.00 3.27
CA SER A 67 8.59 0.38 4.22
C SER A 67 7.52 -0.48 3.51
N VAL A 68 7.01 -1.47 4.22
CA VAL A 68 5.98 -2.41 3.72
C VAL A 68 4.71 -2.27 4.54
N THR A 69 3.57 -2.14 3.87
CA THR A 69 2.25 -2.21 4.51
C THR A 69 1.59 -3.52 4.12
N HIS A 70 1.19 -4.31 5.10
CA HIS A 70 0.58 -5.61 4.92
C HIS A 70 -0.94 -5.49 4.82
N LEU A 71 -1.50 -6.13 3.79
CA LEU A 71 -2.91 -6.21 3.52
C LEU A 71 -3.27 -7.67 3.27
N THR A 72 -4.38 -8.13 3.86
CA THR A 72 -4.97 -9.43 3.54
C THR A 72 -6.22 -9.20 2.71
N PHE A 73 -6.36 -9.91 1.60
CA PHE A 73 -7.55 -9.86 0.76
C PHE A 73 -8.26 -11.20 0.80
N GLU A 74 -9.52 -11.20 1.22
CA GLU A 74 -10.34 -12.40 1.28
C GLU A 74 -11.82 -12.01 1.07
N ASN A 75 -12.55 -12.80 0.26
CA ASN A 75 -13.99 -12.60 0.02
C ASN A 75 -14.33 -11.17 -0.43
N GLY A 76 -13.49 -10.58 -1.29
CA GLY A 76 -13.68 -9.22 -1.80
C GLY A 76 -13.37 -8.10 -0.80
N LYS A 77 -12.75 -8.40 0.34
CA LYS A 77 -12.49 -7.43 1.41
C LYS A 77 -11.02 -7.39 1.78
N PHE A 78 -10.53 -6.17 2.05
CA PHE A 78 -9.19 -5.95 2.57
C PHE A 78 -9.21 -5.80 4.09
N GLU A 79 -8.32 -6.51 4.76
CA GLU A 79 -7.95 -6.30 6.15
C GLU A 79 -6.56 -5.64 6.22
N VAL A 80 -6.42 -4.66 7.10
CA VAL A 80 -5.17 -3.91 7.27
C VAL A 80 -4.38 -4.47 8.44
N GLY A 81 -3.21 -5.05 8.13
CA GLY A 81 -2.23 -5.50 9.12
C GLY A 81 -1.22 -4.41 9.49
N ASP A 82 0.06 -4.79 9.56
CA ASP A 82 1.17 -3.87 9.85
C ASP A 82 1.30 -2.79 8.78
N ILE A 83 1.54 -1.54 9.20
CA ILE A 83 1.65 -0.39 8.31
C ILE A 83 3.04 0.19 8.41
N GLY A 84 3.68 0.42 7.26
CA GLY A 84 4.98 1.07 7.22
C GLY A 84 6.10 0.29 7.92
N SER A 85 6.06 -1.03 7.90
CA SER A 85 7.08 -1.88 8.52
C SER A 85 8.43 -1.76 7.80
N MET A 86 9.48 -1.46 8.56
CA MET A 86 10.87 -1.45 8.09
C MET A 86 11.59 -2.78 8.33
N GLU A 87 10.92 -3.77 8.92
CA GLU A 87 11.52 -5.05 9.33
C GLU A 87 12.07 -5.82 8.14
N TYR A 88 11.36 -5.83 7.00
CA TYR A 88 11.83 -6.47 5.77
C TYR A 88 13.14 -5.87 5.27
N ARG A 89 13.29 -4.54 5.37
CA ARG A 89 14.50 -3.84 4.94
C ARG A 89 15.68 -4.17 5.87
N LYS A 90 15.44 -4.19 7.18
CA LYS A 90 16.45 -4.55 8.19
C LYS A 90 16.92 -6.00 7.96
N LEU A 91 15.98 -6.93 7.85
CA LEU A 91 16.27 -8.35 7.61
C LEU A 91 17.06 -8.54 6.31
N GLY A 92 16.65 -7.89 5.22
CA GLY A 92 17.37 -7.95 3.95
C GLY A 92 18.81 -7.45 4.06
N ALA A 93 19.04 -6.35 4.79
CA ALA A 93 20.39 -5.83 5.02
C ALA A 93 21.27 -6.80 5.84
N GLU A 94 20.70 -7.46 6.84
CA GLU A 94 21.40 -8.48 7.65
C GLU A 94 21.78 -9.71 6.82
N ILE A 95 20.84 -10.23 6.01
CA ILE A 95 21.08 -11.36 5.12
C ILE A 95 22.23 -11.04 4.15
N VAL A 96 22.20 -9.87 3.51
CA VAL A 96 23.25 -9.43 2.58
C VAL A 96 24.60 -9.27 3.31
N LYS A 97 24.59 -8.71 4.52
CA LYS A 97 25.81 -8.55 5.33
C LYS A 97 26.43 -9.90 5.68
N ASN A 98 25.62 -10.90 6.02
CA ASN A 98 26.09 -12.24 6.38
C ASN A 98 26.54 -13.03 5.16
N ALA A 99 25.88 -12.88 4.01
CA ALA A 99 26.28 -13.50 2.75
C ALA A 99 27.66 -13.04 2.26
N LYS A 100 28.05 -11.80 2.56
CA LYS A 100 29.37 -11.23 2.20
C LYS A 100 30.52 -11.63 3.14
N LYS A 101 30.21 -12.25 4.28
CA LYS A 101 31.22 -12.70 5.26
C LYS A 101 31.69 -14.14 5.03
N ASN A 102 30.95 -14.89 4.22
CA ASN A 102 31.26 -16.25 3.78
C ASN A 102 31.88 -16.22 2.39
#